data_AF-A0A4Z0MM32-F1
#
_entry.id   AF-A0A4Z0MM32-F1
#
_cell.length_a   1.000
_cell.length_b   1.000
_cell.length_c   1.000
_cell.angle_alpha   90.00
_cell.angle_beta   90.00
_cell.angle_gamma   90.00
#
_symmetry.space_group_name_H-M   'P 1'
#
loop_
_entity.id
_entity.type
_entity.pdbx_description
1 polymer ?
#
loop_
_entity_poly.entity_id
_entity_poly.type
_entity_poly.pdbx_seq_one_letter_code
_entity_poly.pdbx_strand_id
1 'polypeptide(L)'
;MIIREAKFLMSNSRVEQCPAPTIPEYAFIGRSNVGKSSLINMLTGQKGLAKTSSLPGKTQLINHFLINNEWYLVDLPGYGYAKVSKESRVKWGRMINYYLHKRENLACVFVLLDARHPPQAVDLDFMETLGAGGIPFVMVFTKADKLSGSRAQQNVVDYLRKMEETWDEVPRHFLTSAEEKTGRDEVLNFIEEVNRQLAEEASNT
;
A
#
# COMPACT_ATOMS: atom_id res chain seq x y z
N MET A 1 14.53 -4.01 -9.25
CA MET A 1 13.62 -4.83 -10.09
C MET A 1 13.17 -4.08 -11.34
N ILE A 2 13.14 -4.75 -12.51
CA ILE A 2 12.52 -4.24 -13.75
C ILE A 2 11.14 -4.87 -13.94
N ILE A 3 10.09 -4.06 -14.04
CA ILE A 3 8.75 -4.52 -14.44
C ILE A 3 8.68 -4.55 -15.97
N ARG A 4 8.60 -5.77 -16.53
CA ARG A 4 8.44 -6.03 -17.96
C ARG A 4 6.97 -6.08 -18.36
N GLU A 5 6.13 -6.58 -17.47
CA GLU A 5 4.71 -6.75 -17.71
C GLU A 5 3.88 -6.49 -16.45
N ALA A 6 2.77 -5.76 -16.61
CA ALA A 6 1.75 -5.58 -15.57
C ALA A 6 0.37 -5.78 -16.19
N LYS A 7 -0.43 -6.69 -15.62
CA LYS A 7 -1.76 -7.05 -16.15
C LYS A 7 -2.81 -6.91 -15.06
N PHE A 8 -3.89 -6.20 -15.34
CA PHE A 8 -5.09 -6.29 -14.51
C PHE A 8 -5.65 -7.71 -14.63
N LEU A 9 -5.81 -8.38 -13.48
CA LEU A 9 -6.30 -9.75 -13.43
C LEU A 9 -7.80 -9.77 -13.12
N MET A 10 -8.20 -9.20 -11.98
CA MET A 10 -9.60 -9.16 -11.56
C MET A 10 -9.85 -8.16 -10.43
N SER A 11 -11.13 -7.85 -10.22
CA SER A 11 -11.64 -7.09 -9.09
C SER A 11 -12.65 -7.92 -8.31
N ASN A 12 -12.49 -8.01 -6.99
CA ASN A 12 -13.41 -8.76 -6.13
C ASN A 12 -13.90 -7.94 -4.95
N SER A 13 -15.12 -8.23 -4.50
CA SER A 13 -15.69 -7.68 -3.26
C SER A 13 -15.58 -8.65 -2.07
N ARG A 14 -15.11 -9.86 -2.34
CA ARG A 14 -14.99 -10.98 -1.39
C ARG A 14 -13.59 -11.56 -1.49
N VAL A 15 -12.96 -11.77 -0.34
CA VAL A 15 -11.58 -12.26 -0.28
C VAL A 15 -11.48 -13.69 -0.80
N GLU A 16 -12.53 -14.50 -0.62
CA GLU A 16 -12.58 -15.88 -1.11
C GLU A 16 -12.61 -15.99 -2.64
N GLN A 17 -12.93 -14.89 -3.34
CA GLN A 17 -12.96 -14.82 -4.80
C GLN A 17 -11.65 -14.26 -5.38
N CYS A 18 -10.69 -13.88 -4.53
CA CYS A 18 -9.38 -13.44 -4.97
C CYS A 18 -8.61 -14.60 -5.63
N PRO A 19 -7.60 -14.30 -6.47
CA PRO A 19 -6.75 -15.33 -7.09
C PRO A 19 -6.20 -16.32 -6.06
N ALA A 20 -5.85 -17.53 -6.47
CA ALA A 20 -5.23 -18.49 -5.56
C ALA A 20 -3.94 -17.90 -4.95
N PRO A 21 -3.74 -18.00 -3.62
CA PRO A 21 -2.60 -17.40 -2.91
C PRO A 21 -1.31 -18.21 -3.14
N THR A 22 -0.83 -18.26 -4.38
CA THR A 22 0.25 -19.16 -4.83
C THR A 22 1.58 -18.47 -5.08
N ILE A 23 1.58 -17.14 -5.17
CA ILE A 23 2.76 -16.30 -5.40
C ILE A 23 2.71 -15.10 -4.45
N PRO A 24 3.85 -14.45 -4.13
CA PRO A 24 3.89 -13.33 -3.21
C PRO A 24 2.92 -12.21 -3.59
N GLU A 25 2.31 -11.59 -2.59
CA GLU A 25 1.28 -10.56 -2.75
C GLU A 25 1.63 -9.32 -1.93
N TYR A 26 1.52 -8.14 -2.56
CA TYR A 26 1.85 -6.86 -1.94
C TYR A 26 0.65 -5.92 -2.02
N ALA A 27 0.09 -5.60 -0.85
CA ALA A 27 -1.14 -4.82 -0.77
C ALA A 27 -0.87 -3.33 -0.56
N PHE A 28 -1.45 -2.50 -1.42
CA PHE A 28 -1.36 -1.05 -1.35
C PHE A 28 -2.66 -0.50 -0.77
N ILE A 29 -2.55 0.27 0.31
CA ILE A 29 -3.71 0.86 1.00
C ILE A 29 -3.36 2.24 1.55
N GLY A 30 -4.36 3.09 1.70
CA GLY A 30 -4.18 4.42 2.28
C GLY A 30 -5.48 5.20 2.21
N ARG A 31 -5.50 6.43 2.71
CA ARG A 31 -6.71 7.26 2.65
C ARG A 31 -7.17 7.54 1.21
N SER A 32 -8.44 7.86 1.06
CA SER A 32 -8.94 8.32 -0.24
C SER A 32 -8.14 9.52 -0.74
N ASN A 33 -7.82 9.54 -2.04
CA ASN A 33 -7.03 10.58 -2.70
C ASN A 33 -5.59 10.74 -2.17
N VAL A 34 -5.05 9.76 -1.43
CA VAL A 34 -3.65 9.81 -0.97
C VAL A 34 -2.66 9.78 -2.13
N GLY A 35 -2.99 9.08 -3.22
CA GLY A 35 -2.10 8.92 -4.39
C GLY A 35 -1.90 7.48 -4.84
N LYS A 36 -2.61 6.52 -4.25
CA LYS A 36 -2.48 5.07 -4.52
C LYS A 36 -2.47 4.69 -6.00
N SER A 37 -3.52 5.02 -6.75
CA SER A 37 -3.58 4.68 -8.18
C SER A 37 -2.44 5.33 -8.98
N SER A 38 -2.03 6.55 -8.62
CA SER A 38 -0.90 7.23 -9.26
C SER A 38 0.43 6.53 -8.97
N LEU A 39 0.64 6.10 -7.71
CA LEU A 39 1.81 5.34 -7.31
C LEU A 39 1.87 3.99 -8.07
N ILE A 40 0.76 3.26 -8.14
CA ILE A 40 0.69 1.98 -8.86
C ILE A 40 1.05 2.15 -10.34
N ASN A 41 0.48 3.17 -10.99
CA ASN A 41 0.80 3.49 -12.39
C ASN A 41 2.28 3.89 -12.56
N MET A 42 2.87 4.60 -11.60
CA MET A 42 4.29 4.96 -11.60
C MET A 42 5.18 3.72 -11.47
N LEU A 43 4.92 2.84 -10.49
CA LEU A 43 5.68 1.62 -10.25
C LEU A 43 5.68 0.73 -11.50
N THR A 44 4.50 0.43 -12.01
CA THR A 44 4.29 -0.42 -13.20
C THR A 44 4.71 0.23 -14.52
N GLY A 45 4.94 1.54 -14.55
CA GLY A 45 5.23 2.28 -15.78
C GLY A 45 4.04 2.35 -16.75
N GLN A 46 2.83 1.95 -16.33
CA GLN A 46 1.66 1.88 -17.18
C GLN A 46 0.62 2.91 -16.75
N LYS A 47 0.38 3.91 -17.61
CA LYS A 47 -0.68 4.91 -17.38
C LYS A 47 -2.06 4.25 -17.47
N GLY A 48 -2.87 4.46 -16.43
CA GLY A 48 -4.28 4.04 -16.43
C GLY A 48 -4.53 2.58 -16.06
N LEU A 49 -3.50 1.82 -15.69
CA LEU A 49 -3.65 0.46 -15.18
C LEU A 49 -4.52 0.45 -13.91
N ALA A 50 -4.13 1.25 -12.91
CA ALA A 50 -4.98 1.62 -11.79
C ALA A 50 -5.76 2.89 -12.14
N LYS A 51 -7.08 2.81 -12.08
CA LYS A 51 -7.96 3.96 -12.38
C LYS A 51 -7.74 5.07 -11.37
N THR A 52 -7.27 6.22 -11.84
CA THR A 52 -7.16 7.45 -11.04
C THR A 52 -8.52 8.15 -11.06
N SER A 53 -9.08 8.47 -9.89
CA SER A 53 -10.28 9.30 -9.79
C SER A 53 -10.10 10.31 -8.67
N SER A 54 -10.48 11.56 -8.91
CA SER A 54 -10.50 12.62 -7.91
C SER A 54 -11.68 12.50 -6.93
N LEU A 55 -12.70 11.72 -7.29
CA LEU A 55 -13.90 11.52 -6.47
C LEU A 55 -13.66 10.43 -5.41
N PRO A 56 -13.78 10.74 -4.10
CA PRO A 56 -13.61 9.76 -3.04
C PRO A 56 -14.60 8.58 -3.14
N GLY A 57 -14.13 7.36 -2.83
CA GLY A 57 -15.01 6.20 -2.63
C GLY A 57 -15.34 5.35 -3.87
N LYS A 58 -14.64 5.52 -5.00
CA LYS A 58 -14.86 4.69 -6.21
C LYS A 58 -14.22 3.30 -6.17
N THR A 59 -13.04 3.13 -5.57
CA THR A 59 -12.45 1.80 -5.40
C THR A 59 -13.13 1.13 -4.21
N GLN A 60 -14.12 0.29 -4.50
CA GLN A 60 -14.86 -0.52 -3.50
C GLN A 60 -14.49 -2.00 -3.55
N LEU A 61 -13.59 -2.35 -4.47
CA LEU A 61 -13.18 -3.70 -4.80
C LEU A 61 -11.68 -3.84 -4.55
N ILE A 62 -11.26 -5.05 -4.27
CA ILE A 62 -9.86 -5.47 -4.20
C ILE A 62 -9.42 -5.74 -5.65
N ASN A 63 -8.53 -4.92 -6.19
CA ASN A 63 -8.02 -5.12 -7.56
C ASN A 63 -6.67 -5.82 -7.53
N HIS A 64 -6.56 -6.94 -8.25
CA HIS A 64 -5.31 -7.66 -8.38
C HIS A 64 -4.68 -7.37 -9.74
N PHE A 65 -3.38 -7.09 -9.71
CA PHE A 65 -2.53 -6.95 -10.88
C PHE A 65 -1.44 -8.00 -10.82
N LEU A 66 -1.29 -8.78 -11.88
CA LEU A 66 -0.19 -9.73 -12.02
C LEU A 66 1.02 -9.00 -12.61
N ILE A 67 2.14 -9.03 -11.89
CA ILE A 67 3.38 -8.37 -12.28
C ILE A 67 4.41 -9.42 -12.66
N ASN A 68 4.98 -9.30 -13.87
CA ASN A 68 5.97 -10.22 -14.44
C ASN A 68 5.59 -11.71 -14.42
N ASN A 69 4.31 -12.06 -14.18
CA ASN A 69 3.86 -13.42 -13.83
C ASN A 69 4.50 -14.02 -12.56
N GLU A 70 5.04 -13.18 -11.68
CA GLU A 70 5.84 -13.61 -10.52
C GLU A 70 5.21 -13.22 -9.18
N TRP A 71 4.45 -12.13 -9.12
CA TRP A 71 3.84 -11.66 -7.89
C TRP A 71 2.59 -10.82 -8.15
N TYR A 72 1.76 -10.64 -7.12
CA TYR A 72 0.56 -9.82 -7.17
C TYR A 72 0.77 -8.45 -6.54
N LEU A 73 0.46 -7.39 -7.30
CA LEU A 73 0.21 -6.07 -6.74
C LEU A 73 -1.29 -5.96 -6.46
N VAL A 74 -1.66 -5.63 -5.23
CA VAL A 74 -3.07 -5.52 -4.83
C VAL A 74 -3.42 -4.11 -4.44
N ASP A 75 -4.43 -3.56 -5.10
CA ASP A 75 -5.00 -2.26 -4.81
C ASP A 75 -6.22 -2.43 -3.89
N LEU A 76 -6.03 -2.21 -2.60
CA LEU A 76 -7.11 -2.25 -1.61
C LEU A 76 -7.95 -0.96 -1.66
N PRO A 77 -9.25 -1.03 -1.33
CA PRO A 77 -10.00 0.18 -1.04
C PRO A 77 -9.33 0.92 0.12
N GLY A 78 -9.38 2.24 0.06
CA GLY A 78 -8.77 3.07 1.10
C GLY A 78 -9.50 2.98 2.44
N TYR A 79 -8.94 3.57 3.47
CA TYR A 79 -9.61 3.77 4.75
C TYR A 79 -9.92 5.26 4.97
N GLY A 80 -10.58 5.60 6.09
CA GLY A 80 -10.85 6.99 6.46
C GLY A 80 -11.87 7.73 5.58
N TYR A 81 -12.80 7.02 4.93
CA TYR A 81 -13.82 7.64 4.08
C TYR A 81 -14.81 8.51 4.89
N ALA A 82 -14.61 9.83 4.86
CA ALA A 82 -15.51 10.79 5.52
C ALA A 82 -16.90 10.90 4.85
N LYS A 83 -17.02 10.57 3.56
CA LYS A 83 -18.21 10.82 2.72
C LYS A 83 -19.08 9.60 2.42
N VAL A 84 -18.88 8.47 3.12
CA VAL A 84 -19.65 7.24 2.86
C VAL A 84 -20.50 6.86 4.08
N SER A 85 -21.59 6.14 3.83
CA SER A 85 -22.51 5.71 4.88
C SER A 85 -21.78 4.90 5.96
N LYS A 86 -22.29 4.94 7.19
CA LYS A 86 -21.73 4.18 8.31
C LYS A 86 -21.65 2.68 7.99
N GLU A 87 -22.68 2.15 7.34
CA GLU A 87 -22.76 0.76 6.90
C GLU A 87 -21.65 0.39 5.91
N SER A 88 -21.41 1.23 4.88
CA SER A 88 -20.35 0.99 3.91
C SER A 88 -18.97 1.04 4.55
N ARG A 89 -18.73 1.95 5.51
CA ARG A 89 -17.45 1.98 6.27
C ARG A 89 -17.22 0.69 7.04
N VAL A 90 -18.24 0.21 7.75
CA VAL A 90 -18.16 -1.05 8.50
C VAL A 90 -17.90 -2.23 7.57
N LYS A 91 -18.61 -2.30 6.44
CA LYS A 91 -18.43 -3.36 5.45
C LYS A 91 -17.01 -3.38 4.90
N TRP A 92 -16.46 -2.22 4.53
CA TRP A 92 -15.09 -2.13 4.02
C TRP A 92 -14.05 -2.42 5.08
N GLY A 93 -14.21 -1.91 6.30
CA GLY A 93 -13.31 -2.22 7.41
C GLY A 93 -13.25 -3.72 7.68
N ARG A 94 -14.40 -4.42 7.69
CA ARG A 94 -14.43 -5.88 7.81
C ARG A 94 -13.74 -6.58 6.66
N MET A 95 -13.97 -6.14 5.42
CA MET A 95 -13.34 -6.74 4.24
C MET A 95 -11.82 -6.57 4.26
N ILE A 96 -11.33 -5.36 4.58
CA ILE A 96 -9.90 -5.06 4.69
C ILE A 96 -9.27 -5.91 5.79
N ASN A 97 -9.85 -5.90 7.00
CA ASN A 97 -9.32 -6.70 8.11
C ASN A 97 -9.30 -8.19 7.77
N TYR A 98 -10.36 -8.71 7.15
CA TYR A 98 -10.42 -10.10 6.75
C TYR A 98 -9.36 -10.43 5.69
N TYR A 99 -9.16 -9.58 4.69
CA TYR A 99 -8.12 -9.75 3.68
C TYR A 99 -6.73 -9.80 4.31
N LEU A 100 -6.41 -8.84 5.17
CA LEU A 100 -5.11 -8.71 5.83
C LEU A 100 -4.74 -9.92 6.71
N HIS A 101 -5.74 -10.60 7.29
CA HIS A 101 -5.51 -11.76 8.17
C HIS A 101 -5.67 -13.12 7.48
N LYS A 102 -6.26 -13.17 6.29
CA LYS A 102 -6.57 -14.44 5.61
C LYS A 102 -5.75 -14.68 4.34
N ARG A 103 -4.99 -13.69 3.89
CA ARG A 103 -4.07 -13.90 2.77
C ARG A 103 -2.73 -14.41 3.24
N GLU A 104 -2.56 -15.72 3.13
CA GLU A 104 -1.34 -16.44 3.51
C GLU A 104 -0.12 -16.03 2.67
N ASN A 105 -0.34 -15.60 1.42
CA ASN A 105 0.72 -15.12 0.53
C ASN A 105 0.97 -13.61 0.62
N LEU A 106 0.34 -12.90 1.56
CA LEU A 106 0.54 -11.47 1.77
C LEU A 106 1.93 -11.24 2.38
N ALA A 107 2.86 -10.77 1.54
CA ALA A 107 4.25 -10.56 1.92
C ALA A 107 4.44 -9.25 2.69
N CYS A 108 3.79 -8.16 2.24
CA CYS A 108 3.91 -6.85 2.88
C CYS A 108 2.78 -5.90 2.46
N VAL A 109 2.36 -5.04 3.39
CA VAL A 109 1.41 -3.97 3.16
C VAL A 109 2.13 -2.63 2.97
N PHE A 110 1.86 -1.95 1.87
CA PHE A 110 2.30 -0.58 1.62
C PHE A 110 1.22 0.39 2.09
N VAL A 111 1.45 1.02 3.24
CA VAL A 111 0.57 2.03 3.83
C VAL A 111 0.95 3.40 3.28
N LEU A 112 0.08 3.95 2.43
CA LEU A 112 0.30 5.21 1.76
C LEU A 112 -0.14 6.38 2.64
N LEU A 113 0.76 7.33 2.79
CA LEU A 113 0.61 8.56 3.56
C LEU A 113 0.80 9.76 2.62
N ASP A 114 0.05 10.84 2.83
CA ASP A 114 0.21 12.07 2.02
C ASP A 114 1.29 12.93 2.69
N ALA A 115 2.43 13.14 2.01
CA ALA A 115 3.58 13.85 2.58
C ALA A 115 3.26 15.31 2.93
N ARG A 116 2.15 15.87 2.44
CA ARG A 116 1.73 17.25 2.73
C ARG A 116 1.14 17.44 4.12
N HIS A 117 0.75 16.35 4.78
CA HIS A 117 0.01 16.40 6.03
C HIS A 117 0.85 15.90 7.20
N PRO A 118 0.72 16.51 8.40
CA PRO A 118 1.29 15.98 9.62
C PRO A 118 0.63 14.63 9.98
N PRO A 119 1.14 13.90 10.98
CA PRO A 119 0.56 12.64 11.43
C PRO A 119 -0.94 12.72 11.66
N GLN A 120 -1.67 11.74 11.14
CA GLN A 120 -3.13 11.70 11.20
C GLN A 120 -3.55 10.53 12.05
N ALA A 121 -4.47 10.76 13.00
CA ALA A 121 -4.96 9.70 13.89
C ALA A 121 -5.41 8.45 13.13
N VAL A 122 -6.19 8.61 12.05
CA VAL A 122 -6.67 7.46 11.27
C VAL A 122 -5.57 6.66 10.56
N ASP A 123 -4.44 7.31 10.20
CA ASP A 123 -3.29 6.64 9.61
C ASP A 123 -2.51 5.88 10.70
N LEU A 124 -2.32 6.51 11.86
CA LEU A 124 -1.66 5.92 13.04
C LEU A 124 -2.45 4.71 13.59
N ASP A 125 -3.76 4.86 13.79
CA ASP A 125 -4.66 3.79 14.27
C ASP A 125 -4.64 2.57 13.34
N PHE A 126 -4.55 2.81 12.03
CA PHE A 126 -4.46 1.75 11.04
C PHE A 126 -3.14 1.00 11.13
N MET A 127 -2.02 1.72 11.23
CA MET A 127 -0.69 1.12 11.41
C MET A 127 -0.57 0.37 12.74
N GLU A 128 -1.16 0.88 13.82
CA GLU A 128 -1.27 0.20 15.12
C GLU A 128 -2.01 -1.14 14.98
N THR A 129 -3.10 -1.17 14.21
CA THR A 129 -3.84 -2.41 13.94
C THR A 129 -3.01 -3.43 13.16
N LEU A 130 -2.17 -2.98 12.21
CA LEU A 130 -1.26 -3.86 11.49
C LEU A 130 -0.18 -4.43 12.41
N GLY A 131 0.43 -3.58 13.24
CA GLY A 131 1.46 -3.99 14.21
C GLY A 131 0.93 -4.99 15.23
N ALA A 132 -0.20 -4.70 15.85
CA ALA A 132 -0.86 -5.60 16.80
C ALA A 132 -1.27 -6.95 16.16
N GLY A 133 -1.55 -6.96 14.86
CA GLY A 133 -1.85 -8.16 14.08
C GLY A 133 -0.62 -8.92 13.58
N GLY A 134 0.59 -8.42 13.80
CA GLY A 134 1.83 -8.99 13.26
C GLY A 134 1.91 -8.95 11.73
N ILE A 135 1.17 -8.04 11.08
CA ILE A 135 1.12 -7.94 9.62
C ILE A 135 2.28 -7.06 9.15
N PRO A 136 3.24 -7.57 8.34
CA PRO A 136 4.36 -6.77 7.86
C PRO A 136 3.88 -5.60 7.01
N PHE A 137 4.41 -4.41 7.27
CA PHE A 137 4.09 -3.23 6.49
C PHE A 137 5.22 -2.22 6.39
N VAL A 138 5.13 -1.35 5.38
CA VAL A 138 6.01 -0.22 5.15
C VAL A 138 5.19 1.04 4.91
N MET A 139 5.77 2.19 5.26
CA MET A 139 5.17 3.49 5.01
C MET A 139 5.60 4.05 3.64
N VAL A 140 4.65 4.55 2.86
CA VAL A 140 4.94 5.21 1.58
C VAL A 140 4.39 6.63 1.60
N PHE A 141 5.26 7.60 1.83
CA PHE A 141 4.93 9.01 1.73
C PHE A 141 4.82 9.40 0.26
N THR A 142 3.66 9.89 -0.14
CA THR A 142 3.31 10.24 -1.52
C THR A 142 3.24 11.75 -1.71
N LYS A 143 3.29 12.20 -2.98
CA LYS A 143 3.18 13.62 -3.38
C LYS A 143 4.29 14.51 -2.81
N ALA A 144 5.49 13.96 -2.69
CA ALA A 144 6.67 14.71 -2.22
C ALA A 144 6.93 15.97 -3.06
N ASP A 145 6.56 15.97 -4.34
CA ASP A 145 6.67 17.11 -5.27
C ASP A 145 5.83 18.34 -4.89
N LYS A 146 4.81 18.15 -4.04
CA LYS A 146 3.90 19.24 -3.65
C LYS A 146 4.40 20.08 -2.48
N LEU A 147 5.57 19.75 -1.95
CA LEU A 147 6.24 20.50 -0.90
C LEU A 147 7.65 20.87 -1.34
N SER A 148 8.25 21.87 -0.69
CA SER A 148 9.71 22.02 -0.75
C SER A 148 10.35 20.77 -0.13
N GLY A 149 11.50 20.32 -0.66
CA GLY A 149 12.14 19.08 -0.21
C GLY A 149 12.39 19.03 1.31
N SER A 150 12.77 20.16 1.91
CA SER A 150 12.94 20.28 3.36
C SER A 150 11.63 20.07 4.15
N ARG A 151 10.49 20.56 3.64
CA ARG A 151 9.20 20.41 4.34
C ARG A 151 8.64 18.99 4.21
N ALA A 152 8.85 18.32 3.08
CA ALA A 152 8.48 16.92 2.93
C ALA A 152 9.26 16.05 3.92
N GLN A 153 10.57 16.25 4.04
CA GLN A 153 11.40 15.55 5.02
C GLN A 153 10.97 15.85 6.46
N GLN A 154 10.65 17.11 6.78
CA GLN A 154 10.18 17.44 8.13
C GLN A 154 8.90 16.68 8.50
N ASN A 155 7.92 16.60 7.61
CA ASN A 155 6.69 15.86 7.89
C ASN A 155 6.93 14.35 8.06
N VAL A 156 7.92 13.77 7.34
CA VAL A 156 8.35 12.38 7.56
C VAL A 156 8.94 12.23 8.95
N VAL A 157 9.86 13.12 9.35
CA VAL A 157 10.47 13.12 10.69
C VAL A 157 9.41 13.25 11.78
N ASP A 158 8.41 14.11 11.60
CA ASP A 158 7.31 14.28 12.56
C ASP A 158 6.45 13.01 12.67
N TYR A 159 6.28 12.26 11.57
CA TYR A 159 5.63 10.94 11.59
C TYR A 159 6.43 9.91 12.37
N LEU A 160 7.73 9.81 12.11
CA LEU A 160 8.60 8.85 12.80
C LEU A 160 8.63 9.14 14.29
N ARG A 161 8.84 10.40 14.68
CA ARG A 161 8.81 10.81 16.10
C ARG A 161 7.49 10.46 16.77
N LYS A 162 6.37 10.64 16.06
CA LYS A 162 5.05 10.30 16.62
C LYS A 162 4.89 8.79 16.82
N MET A 163 5.44 7.98 15.94
CA MET A 163 5.42 6.52 16.08
C MET A 163 6.36 6.03 17.18
N GLU A 164 7.53 6.63 17.34
CA GLU A 164 8.49 6.33 18.42
C GLU A 164 7.90 6.53 19.83
N GLU A 165 6.77 7.24 19.98
CA GLU A 165 6.07 7.33 21.26
C GLU A 165 5.46 5.98 21.70
N THR A 166 5.15 5.08 20.77
CA THR A 166 4.51 3.79 21.06
C THR A 166 5.18 2.57 20.42
N TRP A 167 6.07 2.76 19.45
CA TRP A 167 6.76 1.70 18.71
C TRP A 167 8.23 1.61 19.12
N ASP A 168 8.70 0.39 19.44
CA ASP A 168 10.12 0.14 19.72
C ASP A 168 10.99 0.29 18.47
N GLU A 169 10.48 -0.15 17.32
CA GLU A 169 11.11 0.01 16.02
C GLU A 169 10.09 0.55 15.02
N VAL A 170 10.41 1.67 14.38
CA VAL A 170 9.54 2.28 13.36
C VAL A 170 9.62 1.52 12.04
N PRO A 171 8.49 1.29 11.35
CA PRO A 171 8.49 0.61 10.06
C PRO A 171 9.36 1.32 9.01
N ARG A 172 9.94 0.54 8.10
CA ARG A 172 10.64 1.08 6.94
C ARG A 172 9.74 2.04 6.15
N HIS A 173 10.31 3.11 5.62
CA HIS A 173 9.55 4.12 4.89
C HIS A 173 10.22 4.55 3.59
N PHE A 174 9.40 5.06 2.67
CA PHE A 174 9.81 5.59 1.38
C PHE A 174 9.18 6.96 1.13
N LEU A 175 9.94 7.89 0.55
CA LEU A 175 9.44 9.16 0.05
C LEU A 175 9.29 9.08 -1.47
N THR A 176 8.07 9.32 -1.96
CA THR A 176 7.71 9.08 -3.36
C THR A 176 6.99 10.27 -3.99
N SER A 177 7.18 10.42 -5.30
CA SER A 177 6.43 11.33 -6.16
C SER A 177 6.06 10.62 -7.45
N ALA A 178 4.77 10.44 -7.71
CA ALA A 178 4.31 9.86 -8.98
C ALA A 178 4.57 10.78 -10.19
N GLU A 179 4.62 12.09 -9.96
CA GLU A 179 4.88 13.09 -11.00
C GLU A 179 6.37 13.08 -11.40
N GLU A 180 7.25 13.15 -10.40
CA GLU A 180 8.71 13.23 -10.57
C GLU A 180 9.39 11.85 -10.63
N LYS A 181 8.60 10.77 -10.47
CA LYS A 181 9.05 9.37 -10.39
C LYS A 181 10.02 9.07 -9.24
N THR A 182 10.13 9.97 -8.26
CA THR A 182 10.99 9.80 -7.08
C THR A 182 10.54 8.60 -6.24
N GLY A 183 11.49 7.84 -5.70
CA GLY A 183 11.22 6.71 -4.81
C GLY A 183 10.77 5.42 -5.52
N ARG A 184 10.70 5.41 -6.85
CA ARG A 184 10.23 4.26 -7.63
C ARG A 184 11.16 3.07 -7.48
N ASP A 185 12.46 3.28 -7.67
CA ASP A 185 13.43 2.19 -7.70
C ASP A 185 13.64 1.63 -6.29
N GLU A 186 13.61 2.48 -5.27
CA GLU A 186 13.69 2.10 -3.86
C GLU A 186 12.54 1.18 -3.45
N VAL A 187 11.31 1.49 -3.85
CA VAL A 187 10.13 0.64 -3.61
C VAL A 187 10.25 -0.69 -4.36
N LEU A 188 10.64 -0.66 -5.64
CA LEU A 188 10.78 -1.87 -6.45
C LEU A 188 11.92 -2.78 -5.97
N ASN A 189 13.02 -2.19 -5.51
CA ASN A 189 14.16 -2.93 -4.96
C ASN A 189 13.81 -3.57 -3.62
N PHE A 190 12.97 -2.93 -2.80
CA PHE A 190 12.45 -3.55 -1.59
C PHE A 190 11.57 -4.77 -1.90
N ILE A 191 10.66 -4.68 -2.88
CA ILE A 191 9.86 -5.84 -3.31
C ILE A 191 10.76 -6.97 -3.84
N GLU A 192 11.83 -6.63 -4.58
CA GLU A 192 12.81 -7.62 -5.05
C GLU A 192 13.56 -8.31 -3.91
N GLU A 193 13.96 -7.55 -2.90
CA GLU A 193 14.61 -8.04 -1.69
C GLU A 193 13.71 -9.03 -0.94
N VAL A 194 12.44 -8.66 -0.71
CA VAL A 194 11.46 -9.53 -0.04
C VAL A 194 11.16 -10.78 -0.86
N ASN A 195 10.98 -10.66 -2.18
CA ASN A 195 10.78 -11.82 -3.06
C ASN A 195 11.96 -12.81 -2.99
N ARG A 196 13.20 -12.31 -2.93
CA ARG A 196 14.38 -13.15 -2.81
C ARG A 196 14.39 -13.89 -1.47
N GLN A 197 14.09 -13.20 -0.37
CA GLN A 197 14.01 -13.81 0.96
C GLN A 197 12.95 -14.92 1.02
N LEU A 198 11.74 -14.66 0.50
CA LEU A 198 10.67 -15.66 0.44
C LEU A 198 11.04 -16.90 -0.40
N ALA A 199 11.77 -16.70 -1.50
CA ALA A 199 12.24 -17.81 -2.35
C ALA A 199 13.32 -18.65 -1.66
N GLU A 200 14.22 -18.01 -0.90
CA GLU A 200 15.24 -18.70 -0.09
C GLU A 200 14.58 -19.52 1.03
N GLU A 201 13.59 -18.97 1.73
CA GLU A 201 12.82 -19.67 2.77
C GLU A 201 12.06 -20.89 2.23
N ALA A 202 11.41 -20.74 1.08
CA ALA A 202 10.70 -21.84 0.42
C ALA A 202 11.63 -22.95 -0.09
N SER A 203 12.89 -22.63 -0.41
CA SER A 203 13.89 -23.61 -0.85
C SER A 203 14.49 -24.40 0.32
N ASN A 204 14.39 -23.87 1.54
CA ASN A 204 14.92 -24.46 2.77
C ASN A 204 13.88 -25.28 3.57
N THR A 205 12.62 -25.32 3.09
CA THR A 205 11.49 -26.05 3.72
C THR A 205 11.15 -27.29 2.91
#